data_AF-A0A4Y3NFF3-F1
#
_entry.id   AF-A0A4Y3NFF3-F1
#
_cell.length_a   1.000
_cell.length_b   1.000
_cell.length_c   1.000
_cell.angle_alpha   90.00
_cell.angle_beta   90.00
_cell.angle_gamma   90.00
#
_symmetry.space_group_name_H-M   'P 1'
#
loop_
_entity.id
_entity.type
_entity.pdbx_description
1 polymer ?
#
loop_
_entity_poly.entity_id
_entity_poly.type
_entity_poly.pdbx_seq_one_letter_code
_entity_poly.pdbx_strand_id
1 'polypeptide(L)'
;MTRDSWECAELSEAPQDWILATENGWGALVIWAAGPSNVARVHRASPDRFGLIVHRLPGGAEQRQPFRLTEADQASVDDDIDIYLAEAGIPPRPRGFDWFIRRPPNDDLDDETFWGLVWTATTARLPGDGLRPSTMAGPANEAMASLYRD
;
A
#
# COMPACT_ATOMS: atom_id res chain seq x y z
N MET A 1 11.46 -19.98 -15.65
CA MET A 1 10.22 -19.20 -15.79
C MET A 1 10.21 -18.17 -14.69
N THR A 2 10.49 -16.91 -15.01
CA THR A 2 10.32 -15.78 -14.09
C THR A 2 8.82 -15.58 -13.89
N ARG A 3 8.30 -15.92 -12.73
CA ARG A 3 6.92 -15.63 -12.35
C ARG A 3 6.78 -14.11 -12.28
N ASP A 4 5.73 -13.54 -12.87
CA ASP A 4 5.47 -12.11 -12.75
C ASP A 4 5.31 -11.77 -11.25
N SER A 5 6.12 -10.84 -10.74
CA SER A 5 6.13 -10.49 -9.32
C SER A 5 4.87 -9.78 -8.87
N TRP A 6 4.06 -9.30 -9.83
CA TRP A 6 2.79 -8.61 -9.61
C TRP A 6 1.60 -9.39 -10.16
N GLU A 7 1.75 -10.69 -10.44
CA GLU A 7 0.65 -11.57 -10.82
C GLU A 7 -0.44 -11.53 -9.73
N CYS A 8 -1.69 -11.25 -10.12
CA CYS A 8 -2.83 -11.25 -9.19
C CYS A 8 -4.15 -11.32 -9.98
N ALA A 9 -5.27 -11.43 -9.25
CA ALA A 9 -6.59 -11.31 -9.87
C ALA A 9 -6.84 -9.85 -10.32
N GLU A 10 -7.17 -9.66 -11.60
CA GLU A 10 -7.70 -8.39 -12.11
C GLU A 10 -9.22 -8.46 -12.13
N LEU A 11 -9.87 -7.54 -11.40
CA LEU A 11 -11.31 -7.50 -11.21
C LEU A 11 -11.91 -6.29 -11.92
N SER A 12 -13.17 -6.39 -12.34
CA SER A 12 -13.90 -5.28 -12.97
C SER A 12 -14.42 -4.24 -11.97
N GLU A 13 -14.54 -4.61 -10.69
CA GLU A 13 -15.04 -3.75 -9.62
C GLU A 13 -14.32 -4.04 -8.30
N ALA A 14 -14.41 -3.09 -7.37
CA ALA A 14 -13.80 -3.23 -6.05
C ALA A 14 -14.40 -4.44 -5.31
N PRO A 15 -13.58 -5.40 -4.85
CA PRO A 15 -14.08 -6.54 -4.10
C PRO A 15 -14.63 -6.09 -2.75
N GLN A 16 -15.80 -6.64 -2.38
CA GLN A 16 -16.39 -6.40 -1.06
C GLN A 16 -15.50 -6.97 0.05
N ASP A 17 -15.45 -6.28 1.18
CA ASP A 17 -14.72 -6.68 2.39
C ASP A 17 -13.19 -6.79 2.26
N TRP A 18 -12.61 -6.28 1.17
CA TRP A 18 -11.16 -6.17 1.00
C TRP A 18 -10.66 -4.79 1.41
N ILE A 19 -9.37 -4.72 1.72
CA ILE A 19 -8.72 -3.50 2.19
C ILE A 19 -8.12 -2.78 0.99
N LEU A 20 -8.50 -1.51 0.79
CA LEU A 20 -7.87 -0.66 -0.23
C LEU A 20 -6.43 -0.35 0.22
N ALA A 21 -5.47 -0.64 -0.65
CA ALA A 21 -4.08 -0.36 -0.37
C ALA A 21 -3.80 1.14 -0.32
N THR A 22 -3.02 1.57 0.67
CA THR A 22 -2.58 2.97 0.73
C THR A 22 -1.70 3.27 -0.50
N GLU A 23 -1.98 4.37 -1.18
CA GLU A 23 -1.24 4.76 -2.38
C GLU A 23 0.09 5.46 -2.03
N ASN A 24 1.03 4.67 -1.51
CA ASN A 24 2.40 5.09 -1.24
C ASN A 24 3.35 3.88 -1.30
N GLY A 25 4.66 4.12 -1.16
CA GLY A 25 5.68 3.07 -1.25
C GLY A 25 5.49 1.93 -0.23
N TRP A 26 5.06 2.26 1.00
CA TRP A 26 4.76 1.27 2.03
C TRP A 26 3.59 0.37 1.64
N GLY A 27 2.47 0.95 1.18
CA GLY A 27 1.32 0.19 0.72
C GLY A 27 1.66 -0.73 -0.46
N ALA A 28 2.46 -0.24 -1.41
CA ALA A 28 2.97 -1.05 -2.53
C ALA A 28 3.85 -2.22 -2.06
N LEU A 29 4.74 -1.99 -1.09
CA LEU A 29 5.55 -3.05 -0.49
C LEU A 29 4.68 -4.11 0.21
N VAL A 30 3.65 -3.69 0.94
CA VAL A 30 2.71 -4.61 1.60
C VAL A 30 1.88 -5.41 0.60
N ILE A 31 1.44 -4.81 -0.51
CA ILE A 31 0.77 -5.54 -1.61
C ILE A 31 1.70 -6.64 -2.15
N TRP A 32 2.95 -6.29 -2.46
CA TRP A 32 3.92 -7.28 -2.94
C TRP A 32 4.13 -8.40 -1.92
N ALA A 33 4.23 -8.04 -0.63
CA ALA A 33 4.44 -8.98 0.46
C ALA A 33 3.23 -9.88 0.75
N ALA A 34 2.01 -9.42 0.46
CA ALA A 34 0.79 -10.21 0.62
C ALA A 34 0.76 -11.41 -0.35
N GLY A 35 1.42 -11.28 -1.49
CA GLY A 35 1.53 -12.31 -2.51
C GLY A 35 0.27 -12.47 -3.38
N PRO A 36 0.41 -13.15 -4.53
CA PRO A 36 -0.55 -13.15 -5.64
C PRO A 36 -1.96 -13.64 -5.27
N SER A 37 -2.08 -14.52 -4.27
CA SER A 37 -3.35 -15.10 -3.83
C SER A 37 -4.14 -14.22 -2.84
N ASN A 38 -3.53 -13.18 -2.30
CA ASN A 38 -4.13 -12.27 -1.32
C ASN A 38 -4.31 -10.85 -1.87
N VAL A 39 -4.05 -10.65 -3.15
CA VAL A 39 -4.15 -9.34 -3.79
C VAL A 39 -5.03 -9.40 -5.03
N ALA A 40 -5.71 -8.28 -5.28
CA ALA A 40 -6.46 -8.04 -6.48
C ALA A 40 -6.21 -6.61 -6.94
N ARG A 41 -6.35 -6.38 -8.24
CA ARG A 41 -6.27 -5.04 -8.82
C ARG A 41 -7.53 -4.74 -9.59
N VAL A 42 -7.95 -3.48 -9.54
CA VAL A 42 -9.09 -2.96 -10.31
C VAL A 42 -8.57 -1.80 -11.13
N HIS A 43 -8.94 -1.72 -12.40
CA HIS A 43 -8.63 -0.55 -13.20
C HIS A 43 -9.15 0.69 -12.48
N ARG A 44 -8.25 1.65 -12.26
CA ARG A 44 -8.62 2.88 -11.59
C ARG A 44 -9.66 3.58 -12.44
N ALA A 45 -10.85 3.78 -11.88
CA ALA A 45 -11.86 4.59 -12.51
C ALA A 45 -11.28 6.01 -12.68
N SER A 46 -11.48 6.62 -13.85
CA SER A 46 -11.02 7.99 -14.13
C SER A 46 -12.05 9.09 -13.84
N PRO A 47 -12.70 9.21 -12.66
CA PRO A 47 -13.29 10.48 -12.28
C PRO A 47 -12.35 11.25 -11.33
N ASP A 48 -12.40 12.57 -11.47
CA ASP A 48 -11.76 13.59 -10.65
C ASP A 48 -11.38 13.12 -9.24
N ARG A 49 -10.11 12.73 -9.08
CA ARG A 49 -9.56 12.43 -7.76
C ARG A 49 -9.29 13.74 -7.06
N PHE A 50 -9.64 13.79 -5.78
CA PHE A 50 -9.36 14.93 -4.92
C PHE A 50 -8.47 14.50 -3.77
N GLY A 51 -7.46 15.31 -3.47
CA GLY A 51 -6.65 15.20 -2.28
C GLY A 51 -7.01 16.31 -1.30
N LEU A 52 -6.49 16.21 -0.07
CA LEU A 52 -6.62 17.24 0.96
C LEU A 52 -5.23 17.71 1.36
N ILE A 53 -4.98 19.01 1.24
CA ILE A 53 -3.82 19.65 1.85
C ILE A 53 -4.25 20.05 3.27
N VAL A 54 -3.52 19.56 4.27
CA VAL A 54 -3.74 19.91 5.68
C VAL A 54 -2.62 20.84 6.13
N HIS A 55 -2.93 22.11 6.29
CA HIS A 55 -2.03 23.10 6.88
C HIS A 55 -2.26 23.19 8.38
N ARG A 56 -1.23 22.87 9.17
CA ARG A 56 -1.26 23.12 10.62
C ARG A 56 -0.84 24.57 10.89
N LEU A 57 -1.75 25.35 11.43
CA LEU A 57 -1.56 26.77 11.76
C LEU A 57 -0.90 26.93 13.14
N PRO A 58 -0.25 28.07 13.42
CA PRO A 58 0.19 28.41 14.76
C PRO A 58 -0.98 28.33 15.76
N GLY A 59 -0.79 27.61 16.86
CA GLY A 59 -1.85 27.35 17.86
C GLY A 59 -2.58 26.01 17.70
N GLY A 60 -2.19 25.17 16.74
CA GLY A 60 -2.67 23.80 16.62
C GLY A 60 -3.96 23.63 15.80
N ALA A 61 -4.52 24.73 15.27
CA ALA A 61 -5.63 24.65 14.32
C ALA A 61 -5.17 24.02 13.00
N GLU A 62 -6.06 23.26 12.37
CA GLU A 62 -5.82 22.66 11.05
C GLU A 62 -6.73 23.31 10.00
N GLN A 63 -6.14 23.78 8.92
CA GLN A 63 -6.86 24.21 7.72
C GLN A 63 -6.78 23.09 6.68
N ARG A 64 -7.93 22.66 6.18
CA ARG A 64 -8.04 21.61 5.16
C ARG A 64 -8.50 22.22 3.85
N GLN A 65 -7.73 22.02 2.79
CA GLN A 65 -8.04 22.52 1.46
C GLN A 65 -8.10 21.35 0.48
N PRO A 66 -9.26 21.10 -0.17
CA PRO A 66 -9.33 20.11 -1.23
C PRO A 66 -8.59 20.61 -2.48
N PHE A 67 -7.94 19.70 -3.21
CA PHE A 67 -7.37 19.96 -4.52
C PHE A 67 -7.68 18.79 -5.46
N ARG A 68 -7.74 19.05 -6.76
CA ARG A 68 -7.90 18.01 -7.79
C ARG A 68 -6.52 17.43 -8.10
N LEU A 69 -6.37 16.12 -8.00
CA LEU A 69 -5.19 15.41 -8.47
C LEU A 69 -5.18 15.43 -9.99
N THR A 70 -4.12 15.98 -10.58
CA THR A 70 -3.85 15.94 -12.01
C THR A 70 -3.17 14.62 -12.39
N GLU A 71 -3.11 14.33 -13.70
CA GLU A 71 -2.31 13.21 -14.20
C GLU A 71 -0.81 13.36 -13.87
N ALA A 72 -0.31 14.60 -13.83
CA ALA A 72 1.07 14.88 -13.44
C ALA A 72 1.32 14.61 -11.95
N ASP A 73 0.38 14.98 -11.08
CA ASP A 73 0.45 14.65 -9.65
C ASP A 73 0.45 13.13 -9.46
N GLN A 74 -0.40 12.43 -10.22
CA GLN A 74 -0.47 10.98 -10.18
C GLN A 74 0.83 10.32 -10.66
N ALA A 75 1.41 10.82 -11.75
CA ALA A 75 2.69 10.33 -12.26
C ALA A 75 3.80 10.52 -11.22
N SER A 76 3.83 11.66 -10.52
CA SER A 76 4.78 11.92 -9.43
C SER A 76 4.61 10.92 -8.28
N VAL A 77 3.36 10.63 -7.88
CA VAL A 77 3.09 9.61 -6.85
C VAL A 77 3.57 8.23 -7.29
N ASP A 78 3.33 7.86 -8.55
CA ASP A 78 3.79 6.57 -9.09
C ASP A 78 5.32 6.49 -9.15
N ASP A 79 6.00 7.58 -9.51
CA ASP A 79 7.47 7.64 -9.53
C ASP A 79 8.06 7.51 -8.13
N ASP A 80 7.48 8.16 -7.12
CA ASP A 80 7.90 8.02 -5.72
C ASP A 80 7.72 6.58 -5.20
N ILE A 81 6.62 5.92 -5.59
CA ILE A 81 6.38 4.52 -5.26
C ILE A 81 7.43 3.62 -5.93
N ASP A 82 7.73 3.84 -7.20
CA ASP A 82 8.72 3.06 -7.93
C ASP A 82 10.14 3.23 -7.33
N ILE A 83 10.50 4.43 -6.89
CA ILE A 83 11.77 4.67 -6.15
C ILE A 83 11.80 3.85 -4.85
N TYR A 84 10.73 3.89 -4.07
CA TYR A 84 10.64 3.15 -2.82
C TYR A 84 10.74 1.63 -3.04
N LEU A 85 10.05 1.11 -4.05
CA LEU A 85 10.12 -0.31 -4.43
C LEU A 85 11.51 -0.70 -4.92
N ALA A 86 12.15 0.14 -5.72
CA ALA A 86 13.51 -0.09 -6.21
C ALA A 86 14.53 -0.15 -5.06
N GLU A 87 14.41 0.72 -4.05
CA GLU A 87 15.23 0.63 -2.84
C GLU A 87 15.01 -0.68 -2.07
N ALA A 88 13.79 -1.23 -2.11
CA ALA A 88 13.45 -2.54 -1.54
C ALA A 88 13.88 -3.74 -2.44
N GLY A 89 14.42 -3.50 -3.63
CA GLY A 89 14.75 -4.54 -4.60
C GLY A 89 13.53 -5.18 -5.28
N ILE A 90 12.38 -4.50 -5.25
CA ILE A 90 11.11 -4.96 -5.81
C ILE A 90 10.91 -4.28 -7.19
N PRO A 91 10.47 -5.01 -8.24
CA PRO A 91 10.20 -4.40 -9.54
C PRO A 91 9.05 -3.38 -9.46
N PRO A 92 9.01 -2.37 -10.36
CA PRO A 92 7.95 -1.38 -10.38
C PRO A 92 6.57 -2.03 -10.53
N ARG A 93 5.57 -1.45 -9.89
CA ARG A 93 4.20 -1.98 -9.92
C ARG A 93 3.48 -1.55 -11.20
N PRO A 94 2.53 -2.35 -11.71
CA PRO A 94 1.60 -1.89 -12.75
C PRO A 94 0.85 -0.62 -12.30
N ARG A 95 0.99 0.46 -13.07
CA ARG A 95 0.32 1.76 -12.85
C ARG A 95 -1.13 1.74 -13.35
N GLY A 96 -1.94 2.69 -12.88
CA GLY A 96 -3.34 2.84 -13.34
C GLY A 96 -4.34 1.88 -12.68
N PHE A 97 -3.95 1.25 -11.57
CA PHE A 97 -4.80 0.34 -10.81
C PHE A 97 -4.94 0.80 -9.35
N ASP A 98 -6.14 0.59 -8.82
CA ASP A 98 -6.34 0.53 -7.39
C ASP A 98 -6.12 -0.92 -6.94
N TRP A 99 -5.34 -1.07 -5.88
CA TRP A 99 -4.89 -2.37 -5.38
C TRP A 99 -5.60 -2.69 -4.10
N PHE A 100 -6.05 -3.93 -3.97
CA PHE A 100 -6.80 -4.43 -2.84
C PHE A 100 -6.09 -5.61 -2.22
N ILE A 101 -6.11 -5.67 -0.89
CA ILE A 101 -5.56 -6.76 -0.10
C ILE A 101 -6.74 -7.50 0.52
N ARG A 102 -6.79 -8.83 0.35
CA ARG A 102 -7.82 -9.67 0.94
C ARG A 102 -7.77 -9.53 2.45
N ARG A 103 -8.88 -9.23 3.11
CA ARG A 103 -8.90 -9.16 4.58
C ARG A 103 -8.50 -10.54 5.16
N PRO A 104 -7.52 -10.58 6.08
CA PRO A 104 -7.22 -11.81 6.82
C PRO A 104 -8.46 -12.36 7.53
N PRO A 105 -8.54 -13.67 7.80
CA PRO A 105 -9.71 -14.32 8.42
C PRO A 105 -9.83 -14.01 9.93
N ASN A 106 -9.92 -12.73 10.27
CA ASN A 106 -10.14 -12.23 11.62
C ASN A 106 -11.30 -11.22 11.59
N ASP A 107 -12.43 -11.63 12.18
CA ASP A 107 -13.73 -10.97 12.01
C ASP A 107 -13.78 -9.53 12.55
N ASP A 108 -12.87 -9.15 13.45
CA ASP A 108 -12.82 -7.82 14.06
C ASP A 108 -11.72 -6.90 13.48
N LEU A 109 -11.02 -7.34 12.42
CA LEU A 109 -9.89 -6.61 11.88
C LEU A 109 -10.36 -5.50 10.93
N ASP A 110 -10.40 -4.25 11.40
CA ASP A 110 -10.60 -3.08 10.53
C ASP A 110 -9.31 -2.67 9.77
N ASP A 111 -9.44 -1.72 8.85
CA ASP A 111 -8.33 -1.30 7.96
C ASP A 111 -7.19 -0.66 8.75
N GLU A 112 -7.49 0.18 9.74
CA GLU A 112 -6.49 0.86 10.57
C GLU A 112 -5.70 -0.16 11.40
N THR A 113 -6.41 -1.10 12.03
CA THR A 113 -5.81 -2.19 12.81
C THR A 113 -4.96 -3.08 11.93
N PHE A 114 -5.42 -3.40 10.71
CA PHE A 114 -4.63 -4.14 9.73
C PHE A 114 -3.30 -3.43 9.45
N TRP A 115 -3.31 -2.14 9.08
CA TRP A 115 -2.09 -1.41 8.79
C TRP A 115 -1.17 -1.29 10.01
N GLY A 116 -1.74 -1.07 11.19
CA GLY A 116 -0.98 -1.01 12.45
C GLY A 116 -0.31 -2.34 12.81
N LEU A 117 -0.99 -3.47 12.60
CA LEU A 117 -0.44 -4.81 12.82
C LEU A 117 0.69 -5.12 11.86
N VAL A 118 0.50 -4.87 10.56
CA VAL A 118 1.54 -5.12 9.53
C VAL A 118 2.76 -4.25 9.81
N TRP A 119 2.56 -2.95 10.11
CA TRP A 119 3.65 -2.05 10.48
C TRP A 119 4.40 -2.56 11.69
N THR A 120 3.69 -2.81 12.80
CA THR A 120 4.29 -3.27 14.06
C THR A 120 5.10 -4.55 13.87
N ALA A 121 4.53 -5.54 13.19
CA ALA A 121 5.20 -6.81 12.92
C ALA A 121 6.44 -6.65 12.03
N THR A 122 6.36 -5.77 11.02
CA THR A 122 7.48 -5.48 10.10
C THR A 122 8.62 -4.79 10.84
N THR A 123 8.32 -3.78 11.66
CA THR A 123 9.33 -2.95 12.32
C THR A 123 9.88 -3.55 13.61
N ALA A 124 9.17 -4.49 14.26
CA ALA A 124 9.60 -5.11 15.52
C ALA A 124 10.99 -5.77 15.45
N ARG A 125 11.45 -6.13 14.25
CA ARG A 125 12.74 -6.79 14.02
C ARG A 125 13.80 -5.87 13.43
N LEU A 126 13.47 -4.60 13.20
CA LEU A 126 14.39 -3.63 12.61
C LEU A 126 15.05 -2.78 13.70
N PRO A 127 16.36 -2.49 13.58
CA PRO A 127 17.01 -1.55 14.49
C PRO A 127 16.39 -0.15 14.36
N GLY A 128 16.24 0.56 15.48
CA GLY A 128 15.52 1.84 15.55
C GLY A 128 16.02 2.94 14.62
N ASP A 129 17.27 2.86 14.17
CA ASP A 129 17.92 3.86 13.31
C ASP A 129 17.90 3.48 11.81
N GLY A 130 17.18 2.41 11.44
CA GLY A 130 17.33 1.71 10.16
C GLY A 130 16.04 1.40 9.39
N LEU A 131 14.97 2.19 9.55
CA LEU A 131 13.78 2.09 8.70
C LEU A 131 14.10 2.57 7.29
N ARG A 132 14.47 1.63 6.42
CA ARG A 132 14.77 1.83 5.00
C ARG A 132 13.93 0.83 4.19
N PRO A 133 13.43 1.17 3.00
CA PRO A 133 12.71 0.20 2.16
C PRO A 133 13.51 -1.09 1.94
N SER A 134 14.83 -0.96 1.77
CA SER A 134 15.79 -2.06 1.59
C SER A 134 15.81 -3.10 2.72
N THR A 135 15.36 -2.75 3.92
CA THR A 135 15.33 -3.65 5.09
C THR A 135 13.93 -4.19 5.39
N MET A 136 12.89 -3.67 4.74
CA MET A 136 11.49 -3.94 5.10
C MET A 136 10.84 -5.09 4.32
N ALA A 137 11.32 -5.40 3.10
CA ALA A 137 10.68 -6.39 2.23
C ALA A 137 10.59 -7.81 2.86
N GLY A 138 11.67 -8.28 3.48
CA GLY A 138 11.69 -9.57 4.19
C GLY A 138 10.75 -9.59 5.39
N PRO A 139 10.89 -8.68 6.36
CA PRO A 139 9.98 -8.60 7.51
C PRO A 139 8.51 -8.41 7.15
N ALA A 140 8.19 -7.64 6.10
CA ALA A 140 6.81 -7.47 5.64
C ALA A 140 6.23 -8.77 5.06
N ASN A 141 7.02 -9.55 4.29
CA ASN A 141 6.62 -10.88 3.83
C ASN A 141 6.27 -11.79 5.01
N GLU A 142 7.10 -11.79 6.05
CA GLU A 142 6.87 -12.62 7.24
C GLU A 142 5.65 -12.14 8.05
N ALA A 143 5.43 -10.82 8.13
CA ALA A 143 4.26 -10.24 8.76
C ALA A 143 2.97 -10.67 8.02
N MET A 144 2.92 -10.52 6.70
CA MET A 144 1.77 -10.94 5.89
C MET A 144 1.54 -12.45 5.96
N ALA A 145 2.60 -13.25 5.84
CA ALA A 145 2.51 -14.70 6.01
C ALA A 145 1.99 -15.11 7.39
N SER A 146 2.25 -14.31 8.44
CA SER A 146 1.71 -14.56 9.78
C SER A 146 0.24 -14.24 9.89
N LEU A 147 -0.25 -13.20 9.22
CA LEU A 147 -1.66 -12.81 9.24
C LEU A 147 -2.57 -13.77 8.48
N TYR A 148 -2.05 -14.45 7.45
CA TYR A 148 -2.82 -15.45 6.68
C TYR A 148 -2.53 -16.90 7.08
N ARG A 149 -1.85 -17.12 8.21
CA ARG A 149 -1.76 -18.46 8.81
C ARG A 149 -3.02 -18.68 9.65
N ASP A 150 -3.70 -19.80 9.38
CA ASP A 150 -4.81 -20.32 10.19
C ASP A 150 -4.33 -20.73 11.60
#